data_AF-A0A841IVK5-F1
#
_entry.id   AF-A0A841IVK5-F1
#
_cell.length_a   1.000
_cell.length_b   1.000
_cell.length_c   1.000
_cell.angle_alpha   90.00
_cell.angle_beta   90.00
_cell.angle_gamma   90.00
#
_symmetry.space_group_name_H-M   'P 1'
#
loop_
_entity.id
_entity.type
_entity.pdbx_description
1 polymer ?
#
loop_
_entity_poly.entity_id
_entity_poly.type
_entity_poly.pdbx_seq_one_letter_code
_entity_poly.pdbx_strand_id
1 'polypeptide(L)'
;MREEQQAIIELGESMPGSAFANLAAEVRRGGLWPRSDLRTPMVLDTDIGGDPDDAIALAAAARVVPDLSLVLINDETGGDIPYGGRARFARVLLDELGRGDVTVVSGHSVGGTRYFCVDPLVPAAVPFRPAGVVASWKSF
;
A
#
# COMPACT_ATOMS: atom_id res chain seq x y z
N MET A 1 4.62 27.68 0.90
CA MET A 1 4.51 26.63 -0.14
C MET A 1 5.90 26.02 -0.29
N ARG A 2 6.04 24.69 -0.36
CA ARG A 2 7.37 24.03 -0.48
C ARG A 2 7.97 24.31 -1.86
N GLU A 3 9.29 24.33 -1.99
CA GLU A 3 9.98 24.60 -3.27
C GLU A 3 9.53 23.65 -4.39
N GLU A 4 9.35 22.37 -4.08
CA GLU A 4 8.85 21.35 -5.02
C GLU A 4 7.46 21.70 -5.57
N GLN A 5 6.58 22.24 -4.73
CA GLN A 5 5.22 22.64 -5.13
C GLN A 5 5.27 23.84 -6.08
N GLN A 6 6.19 24.77 -5.83
CA GLN A 6 6.40 25.93 -6.68
C GLN A 6 6.94 25.52 -8.06
N ALA A 7 7.92 24.61 -8.09
CA ALA A 7 8.48 24.08 -9.33
C ALA A 7 7.43 23.35 -10.19
N ILE A 8 6.54 22.58 -9.55
CA ILE A 8 5.43 21.91 -10.25
C ILE A 8 4.46 22.94 -10.87
N ILE A 9 4.17 24.02 -10.15
CA ILE A 9 3.29 25.09 -10.63
C ILE A 9 3.91 25.78 -11.86
N GLU A 10 5.18 26.17 -11.76
CA GLU A 10 5.90 26.85 -12.85
C GLU A 10 5.99 25.98 -14.11
N LEU A 11 6.27 24.68 -13.93
CA LEU A 11 6.29 23.72 -15.04
C LEU A 11 4.92 23.64 -15.73
N GLY A 12 3.83 23.54 -14.96
CA GLY A 12 2.48 23.49 -15.50
C GLY A 12 2.07 24.75 -16.25
N GLU A 13 2.50 25.92 -15.79
CA GLU A 13 2.26 27.20 -16.47
C GLU A 13 3.02 27.33 -17.79
N SER A 14 4.20 26.72 -17.87
CA SER A 14 4.99 26.68 -19.10
C SER A 14 4.39 25.75 -20.17
N MET A 15 3.46 24.86 -19.79
CA MET A 15 2.86 23.85 -20.67
C MET A 15 1.32 23.81 -20.60
N PRO A 16 0.60 24.83 -21.10
CA PRO A 16 -0.86 24.87 -21.07
C PRO A 16 -1.50 23.68 -21.79
N GLY A 17 -2.58 23.13 -21.20
CA GLY A 17 -3.32 21.98 -21.77
C GLY A 17 -2.66 20.61 -21.60
N SER A 18 -1.50 20.54 -20.92
CA SER A 18 -0.81 19.29 -20.62
C SER A 18 -1.25 18.68 -19.28
N ALA A 19 -0.84 17.43 -19.04
CA ALA A 19 -0.97 16.80 -17.72
C ALA A 19 -0.27 17.60 -16.60
N PHE A 20 0.82 18.32 -16.91
CA PHE A 20 1.51 19.19 -15.96
C PHE A 20 0.67 20.41 -15.56
N ALA A 21 -0.13 20.96 -16.47
CA ALA A 21 -1.05 22.06 -16.16
C ALA A 21 -2.17 21.61 -15.19
N ASN A 22 -2.70 20.39 -15.37
CA ASN A 22 -3.69 19.80 -14.46
C ASN A 22 -3.11 19.58 -13.06
N LEU A 23 -1.90 19.05 -13.00
CA LEU A 23 -1.14 18.83 -11.78
C LEU A 23 -0.87 20.16 -11.03
N ALA A 24 -0.42 21.21 -11.73
CA ALA A 24 -0.24 22.55 -11.14
C ALA A 24 -1.53 23.11 -10.52
N ALA A 25 -2.67 22.94 -11.20
CA ALA A 25 -3.97 23.36 -10.70
C ALA A 25 -4.42 22.58 -9.45
N GLU A 26 -3.98 21.34 -9.28
CA GLU A 26 -4.27 20.52 -8.10
C GLU A 26 -3.40 20.88 -6.90
N VAL A 27 -2.10 21.13 -7.13
CA VAL A 27 -1.19 21.63 -6.08
C VAL A 27 -1.68 22.97 -5.53
N ARG A 28 -2.18 23.87 -6.40
CA ARG A 28 -2.81 25.14 -5.98
C ARG A 28 -4.05 24.95 -5.13
N ARG A 29 -4.80 23.87 -5.33
CA ARG A 29 -5.97 23.49 -4.51
C ARG A 29 -5.59 22.84 -3.18
N GLY A 30 -4.29 22.72 -2.89
CA GLY A 30 -3.79 22.09 -1.66
C GLY A 30 -3.62 20.58 -1.77
N GLY A 31 -3.71 20.01 -2.98
CA GLY A 31 -3.33 18.62 -3.22
C GLY A 31 -1.84 18.43 -2.95
N LEU A 32 -1.48 17.52 -2.04
CA LEU A 32 -0.08 17.18 -1.78
C LEU A 32 0.56 16.47 -2.99
N TRP A 33 -0.25 15.81 -3.82
CA TRP A 33 0.18 14.99 -4.95
C TRP A 33 -0.88 15.04 -6.08
N PRO A 34 -0.47 14.98 -7.36
CA PRO A 34 -1.39 14.86 -8.49
C PRO A 34 -2.29 13.65 -8.32
N ARG A 35 -3.58 13.81 -8.56
CA ARG A 35 -4.42 12.71 -8.98
C ARG A 35 -3.96 12.31 -10.38
N SER A 36 -3.50 11.07 -10.50
CA SER A 36 -3.27 10.49 -11.81
C SER A 36 -4.62 10.25 -12.49
N ASP A 37 -4.87 10.87 -13.63
CA ASP A 37 -6.02 10.57 -14.49
C ASP A 37 -5.86 9.19 -15.17
N LEU A 38 -4.63 8.67 -15.21
CA LEU A 38 -4.36 7.29 -15.56
C LEU A 38 -4.70 6.44 -14.33
N ARG A 39 -5.67 5.53 -14.45
CA ARG A 39 -5.90 4.47 -13.45
C ARG A 39 -4.61 3.68 -13.26
N THR A 40 -3.79 4.13 -12.32
CA THR A 40 -2.43 3.64 -12.12
C THR A 40 -2.50 2.65 -10.98
N PRO A 41 -2.23 1.36 -11.22
CA PRO A 41 -2.22 0.36 -10.17
C PRO A 41 -1.33 0.82 -9.02
N MET A 42 -1.88 0.91 -7.82
CA MET A 42 -1.11 1.20 -6.62
C MET A 42 -0.64 -0.10 -5.99
N VAL A 43 0.66 -0.14 -5.70
CA VAL A 43 1.29 -1.15 -4.85
C VAL A 43 1.61 -0.50 -3.51
N LEU A 44 1.15 -1.11 -2.42
CA LEU A 44 1.51 -0.71 -1.06
C LEU A 44 2.51 -1.72 -0.50
N ASP A 45 3.70 -1.27 -0.10
CA ASP A 45 4.70 -2.07 0.59
C ASP A 45 4.71 -1.69 2.08
N THR A 46 4.55 -2.67 2.97
CA THR A 46 4.31 -2.43 4.40
C THR A 46 4.78 -3.59 5.27
N ASP A 47 5.26 -3.28 6.47
CA ASP A 47 5.57 -4.22 7.54
C ASP A 47 4.44 -4.30 8.59
N ILE A 48 3.18 -4.13 8.16
CA ILE A 48 1.97 -4.12 8.99
C ILE A 48 1.97 -5.15 10.14
N GLY A 49 1.49 -4.71 11.31
CA GLY A 49 1.21 -5.60 12.45
C GLY A 49 2.17 -5.46 13.64
N GLY A 50 3.10 -4.51 13.56
CA GLY A 50 3.93 -4.09 14.69
C GLY A 50 3.19 -3.11 15.59
N ASP A 51 2.58 -2.09 14.98
CA ASP A 51 1.67 -1.14 15.60
C ASP A 51 0.56 -0.71 14.62
N PRO A 52 -0.33 0.24 14.96
CA PRO A 52 -1.52 0.49 14.17
C PRO A 52 -1.30 1.37 12.92
N ASP A 53 -0.14 2.00 12.72
CA ASP A 53 0.05 3.00 11.66
C ASP A 53 -0.16 2.44 10.24
N ASP A 54 0.46 1.29 9.93
CA ASP A 54 0.31 0.56 8.68
C ASP A 54 -1.11 0.04 8.46
N ALA A 55 -1.76 -0.38 9.55
CA ALA A 55 -3.15 -0.84 9.48
C ALA A 55 -4.09 0.32 9.11
N ILE A 56 -3.85 1.51 9.67
CA ILE A 56 -4.58 2.73 9.32
C ILE A 56 -4.25 3.13 7.88
N ALA A 57 -2.99 3.05 7.46
CA ALA A 57 -2.58 3.37 6.09
C ALA A 57 -3.23 2.44 5.06
N LEU A 58 -3.20 1.12 5.30
CA LEU A 58 -3.86 0.13 4.45
C LEU A 58 -5.38 0.34 4.42
N ALA A 59 -6.01 0.60 5.57
CA ALA A 59 -7.44 0.88 5.62
C ALA A 59 -7.84 2.15 4.86
N ALA A 60 -7.02 3.20 4.95
CA ALA A 60 -7.21 4.42 4.18
C ALA A 60 -7.09 4.12 2.68
N ALA A 61 -6.00 3.48 2.25
CA ALA A 61 -5.77 3.12 0.85
C ALA A 61 -6.90 2.26 0.29
N ALA A 62 -7.32 1.23 1.01
CA ALA A 62 -8.41 0.34 0.62
C ALA A 62 -9.74 1.08 0.37
N ARG A 63 -10.01 2.14 1.13
CA ARG A 63 -11.24 2.96 1.03
C ARG A 63 -11.16 4.05 -0.03
N VAL A 64 -9.99 4.64 -0.27
CA VAL A 64 -9.87 5.86 -1.09
C VAL A 64 -9.16 5.64 -2.42
N VAL A 65 -8.47 4.52 -2.61
CA VAL A 65 -7.73 4.19 -3.83
C VAL A 65 -8.42 3.03 -4.54
N PRO A 66 -9.25 3.31 -5.56
CA PRO A 66 -9.92 2.26 -6.35
C PRO A 66 -8.92 1.31 -7.00
N ASP A 67 -7.77 1.83 -7.45
CA ASP A 67 -6.75 1.07 -8.18
C ASP A 67 -5.70 0.46 -7.24
N LEU A 68 -5.95 0.36 -5.92
CA LEU A 68 -5.12 -0.44 -5.02
C LEU A 68 -5.17 -1.90 -5.50
N SER A 69 -4.02 -2.41 -5.89
CA SER A 69 -3.90 -3.62 -6.70
C SER A 69 -3.11 -4.71 -5.99
N LEU A 70 -2.07 -4.31 -5.24
CA LEU A 70 -1.16 -5.20 -4.55
C LEU A 70 -0.77 -4.62 -3.19
N VAL A 71 -0.78 -5.47 -2.17
CA VAL A 71 -0.11 -5.23 -0.89
C VAL A 71 1.06 -6.20 -0.77
N LEU A 72 2.26 -5.65 -0.81
CA LEU A 72 3.51 -6.36 -0.54
C LEU A 72 3.80 -6.26 0.95
N ILE A 73 4.08 -7.40 1.57
CA ILE A 73 4.34 -7.48 3.00
C ILE A 73 5.83 -7.67 3.21
N ASN A 74 6.47 -6.73 3.88
CA ASN A 74 7.80 -6.92 4.40
C ASN A 74 7.72 -7.77 5.68
N ASP A 75 7.80 -9.09 5.50
CA ASP A 75 7.62 -10.03 6.59
C ASP A 75 8.91 -10.23 7.39
N GLU A 76 9.26 -9.22 8.18
CA GLU A 76 10.46 -9.22 9.01
C GLU A 76 10.36 -10.08 10.27
N THR A 77 9.28 -10.84 10.44
CA THR A 77 9.15 -11.83 11.52
C THR A 77 10.22 -12.92 11.40
N GLY A 78 10.45 -13.72 12.43
CA GLY A 78 11.47 -14.77 12.38
C GLY A 78 11.85 -15.30 13.77
N GLY A 79 12.59 -16.41 13.80
CA GLY A 79 12.93 -17.10 15.05
C GLY A 79 11.70 -17.73 15.70
N ASP A 80 11.26 -17.16 16.83
CA ASP A 80 10.14 -17.67 17.63
C ASP A 80 8.76 -17.32 17.05
N ILE A 81 8.69 -16.34 16.13
CA ILE A 81 7.45 -15.91 15.49
C ILE A 81 7.41 -16.47 14.06
N PRO A 82 6.40 -17.29 13.72
CA PRO A 82 6.27 -17.85 12.38
C PRO A 82 6.02 -16.78 11.32
N TYR A 83 6.65 -16.97 10.16
CA TYR A 83 6.37 -16.21 8.94
C TYR A 83 4.89 -16.32 8.51
N GLY A 84 4.45 -15.29 7.80
CA GLY A 84 3.15 -15.17 7.16
C GLY A 84 2.08 -14.48 8.00
N GLY A 85 2.35 -14.21 9.28
CA GLY A 85 1.39 -13.58 10.20
C GLY A 85 0.90 -12.22 9.70
N ARG A 86 1.84 -11.37 9.27
CA ARG A 86 1.54 -10.02 8.73
C ARG A 86 0.69 -10.07 7.47
N ALA A 87 1.00 -11.00 6.55
CA ALA A 87 0.22 -11.17 5.33
C ALA A 87 -1.20 -11.67 5.59
N ARG A 88 -1.38 -12.58 6.55
CA ARG A 88 -2.72 -13.01 6.99
C ARG A 88 -3.49 -11.85 7.62
N PHE A 89 -2.84 -11.03 8.44
CA PHE A 89 -3.47 -9.85 9.04
C PHE A 89 -3.92 -8.84 7.98
N ALA A 90 -3.06 -8.52 7.00
CA ALA A 90 -3.43 -7.66 5.88
C ALA A 90 -4.63 -8.21 5.08
N ARG A 91 -4.67 -9.52 4.85
CA ARG A 91 -5.80 -10.19 4.18
C ARG A 91 -7.09 -10.04 4.98
N VAL A 92 -7.07 -10.29 6.29
CA VAL A 92 -8.23 -10.09 7.18
C VAL A 92 -8.73 -8.66 7.08
N LEU A 93 -7.85 -7.68 7.23
CA LEU A 93 -8.23 -6.27 7.19
C LEU A 93 -8.87 -5.89 5.84
N LEU A 94 -8.31 -6.36 4.73
CA LEU A 94 -8.87 -6.11 3.40
C LEU A 94 -10.21 -6.83 3.18
N ASP A 95 -10.40 -8.04 3.71
CA ASP A 95 -11.67 -8.76 3.63
C ASP A 95 -12.78 -8.04 4.42
N GLU A 96 -12.48 -7.56 5.62
CA GLU A 96 -13.41 -6.76 6.44
C GLU A 96 -13.78 -5.43 5.77
N LEU A 97 -12.90 -4.91 4.91
CA LEU A 97 -13.15 -3.70 4.11
C LEU A 97 -13.78 -3.98 2.75
N GLY A 98 -14.13 -5.24 2.45
CA GLY A 98 -14.74 -5.64 1.18
C GLY A 98 -13.79 -5.60 -0.02
N ARG A 99 -12.48 -5.57 0.20
CA ARG A 99 -11.41 -5.52 -0.81
C ARG A 99 -10.77 -6.88 -1.06
N GLY A 100 -11.62 -7.88 -1.30
CA GLY A 100 -11.22 -9.24 -1.68
C GLY A 100 -10.43 -9.31 -3.00
N ASP A 101 -10.55 -8.27 -3.82
CA ASP A 101 -9.89 -8.10 -5.12
C ASP A 101 -8.39 -7.78 -5.00
N VAL A 102 -7.96 -7.18 -3.89
CA VAL A 102 -6.57 -6.76 -3.70
C VAL A 102 -5.69 -7.98 -3.41
N THR A 103 -4.63 -8.13 -4.20
CA THR A 103 -3.66 -9.21 -3.99
C THR A 103 -2.78 -8.90 -2.80
N VAL A 104 -2.54 -9.87 -1.91
CA VAL A 104 -1.61 -9.76 -0.77
C VAL A 104 -0.50 -10.78 -0.95
N VAL A 105 0.75 -10.33 -0.85
CA VAL A 105 1.95 -11.12 -1.12
C VAL A 105 2.88 -11.02 0.07
N SER A 106 3.32 -12.17 0.58
CA SER A 106 4.40 -12.20 1.57
C SER A 106 5.72 -12.01 0.85
N GLY A 107 6.42 -10.91 1.14
CA GLY A 107 7.77 -10.66 0.68
C GLY A 107 8.77 -11.64 1.31
N HIS A 108 10.03 -11.55 0.85
CA HIS A 108 11.11 -12.34 1.43
C HIS A 108 11.65 -11.66 2.69
N SER A 109 11.78 -12.41 3.77
CA SER A 109 12.32 -11.89 5.02
C SER A 109 13.84 -11.80 4.98
N VAL A 110 14.37 -10.70 5.50
CA VAL A 110 15.80 -10.53 5.81
C VAL A 110 16.05 -10.31 7.32
N GLY A 111 15.02 -10.48 8.15
CA GLY A 111 15.00 -10.06 9.55
C GLY A 111 14.62 -11.15 10.55
N GLY A 112 14.50 -10.73 11.82
CA GLY A 112 14.09 -11.56 12.96
C GLY A 112 13.43 -10.72 14.05
N THR A 113 12.53 -9.82 13.64
CA THR A 113 11.86 -8.91 14.57
C THR A 113 10.91 -9.67 15.49
N ARG A 114 10.84 -9.21 16.75
CA ARG A 114 9.81 -9.63 17.71
C ARG A 114 8.59 -8.70 17.70
N TYR A 115 8.60 -7.69 16.83
CA TYR A 115 7.57 -6.65 16.78
C TYR A 115 6.36 -7.11 15.96
N PHE A 116 5.55 -7.99 16.55
CA PHE A 116 4.32 -8.50 15.95
C PHE A 116 3.24 -8.62 17.03
N CYS A 117 2.30 -7.67 17.07
CA CYS A 117 1.28 -7.59 18.12
C CYS A 117 -0.12 -8.03 17.66
N VAL A 118 -0.29 -8.30 16.36
CA VAL A 118 -1.60 -8.58 15.76
C VAL A 118 -1.95 -10.07 15.69
N ASP A 119 -1.13 -10.96 16.24
CA ASP A 119 -1.40 -12.40 16.27
C ASP A 119 -2.83 -12.75 16.79
N PRO A 120 -3.34 -12.14 17.88
CA PRO A 120 -4.69 -12.42 18.39
C PRO A 120 -5.81 -11.93 17.46
N LEU A 121 -5.49 -11.07 16.48
CA LEU A 121 -6.45 -10.48 15.55
C LEU A 121 -6.58 -11.29 14.25
N VAL A 122 -5.76 -12.33 14.06
CA VAL A 122 -5.78 -13.18 12.87
C VAL A 122 -6.51 -14.49 13.19
N PRO A 123 -7.71 -14.74 12.64
CA PRO A 123 -8.39 -16.00 12.84
C PRO A 123 -7.59 -17.16 12.25
N ALA A 124 -7.50 -18.28 12.98
CA ALA A 124 -6.79 -19.48 12.54
C ALA A 124 -7.31 -20.07 11.21
N ALA A 125 -8.55 -19.75 10.84
CA ALA A 125 -9.17 -20.16 9.58
C ALA A 125 -8.59 -19.47 8.35
N VAL A 126 -7.85 -18.36 8.51
CA VAL A 126 -7.26 -17.62 7.39
C VAL A 126 -6.01 -18.37 6.91
N PRO A 127 -6.04 -18.97 5.71
CA PRO A 127 -4.94 -19.79 5.26
C PRO A 127 -3.70 -18.94 5.00
N PHE A 128 -2.55 -19.49 5.35
CA PHE A 128 -1.28 -18.94 4.87
C PHE A 128 -1.20 -19.11 3.35
N ARG A 129 -0.90 -18.02 2.63
CA ARG A 129 -0.60 -18.06 1.20
C ARG A 129 0.85 -17.64 0.95
N PRO A 130 1.76 -18.58 0.70
CA PRO A 130 3.09 -18.27 0.22
C PRO A 130 2.98 -17.90 -1.26
N ALA A 131 2.51 -16.69 -1.56
CA ALA A 131 2.66 -16.13 -2.87
C ALA A 131 3.94 -15.30 -2.84
N GLY A 132 4.99 -15.76 -3.53
CA GLY A 132 6.14 -14.91 -3.79
C GLY A 132 5.77 -13.83 -4.81
N VAL A 133 6.47 -12.70 -4.78
CA VAL A 133 6.24 -11.56 -5.71
C VAL A 133 6.20 -12.02 -7.17
N VAL A 134 7.14 -12.90 -7.56
CA VAL A 134 7.26 -13.42 -8.93
C VAL A 134 6.04 -14.26 -9.36
N ALA A 135 5.44 -15.01 -8.44
CA ALA A 135 4.26 -15.81 -8.74
C ALA A 135 2.99 -14.95 -8.91
N SER A 136 2.99 -13.74 -8.32
CA SER A 136 1.82 -12.86 -8.21
C SER A 136 1.78 -11.79 -9.30
N TRP A 137 2.91 -11.50 -9.95
CA TRP A 137 3.04 -10.50 -11.01
C TRP A 137 2.27 -10.83 -12.31
N LYS A 138 1.86 -12.09 -12.52
CA LYS A 138 1.22 -12.52 -13.78
C LYS A 138 -0.22 -12.02 -14.01
N SER A 139 -0.75 -11.17 -13.12
CA SER A 139 -2.19 -10.84 -13.08
C SER A 139 -2.52 -9.36 -13.28
N PHE A 140 -1.57 -8.52 -13.73
CA PHE A 140 -1.79 -7.09 -14.04
C PHE A 140 -1.81 -6.81 -15.54
#